data_AF-A0A094GCZ8-F1
#
_entry.id   AF-A0A094GCZ8-F1
#
_cell.length_a   1.000
_cell.length_b   1.000
_cell.length_c   1.000
_cell.angle_alpha   90.00
_cell.angle_beta   90.00
_cell.angle_gamma   90.00
#
_symmetry.space_group_name_H-M   'P 1'
#
loop_
_entity.id
_entity.type
_entity.pdbx_description
1 polymer ?
#
loop_
_entity_poly.entity_id
_entity_poly.type
_entity_poly.pdbx_seq_one_letter_code
_entity_poly.pdbx_strand_id
1 'polypeptide(L)'
;MRPENRIGIVIKEGGQKSNITTPHTTIEYSIRTRTLKEAKSMKTRVENCFRGAALATGCEVVFKDVMDVYADLRSNETLCTEFTSAMSELGELYHNDIASNTAASFGTDMGNVSHVVPTFHGLFAIAAERGEANHTPDFTRIAISDEAYKSAINAAKGMAITGWKFLADDSVAESILLDFERLSQL
;
A
#
# COMPACT_ATOMS: atom_id res chain seq x y z
N MET A 1 16.25 -13.27 5.90
CA MET A 1 15.12 -12.44 5.43
C MET A 1 13.92 -12.85 6.27
N ARG A 2 13.07 -11.92 6.73
CA ARG A 2 11.91 -12.30 7.56
C ARG A 2 10.84 -13.01 6.72
N PRO A 3 10.01 -13.90 7.31
CA PRO A 3 9.01 -14.67 6.56
C PRO A 3 7.98 -13.83 5.80
N GLU A 4 7.69 -12.61 6.24
CA GLU A 4 6.73 -11.70 5.61
C GLU A 4 7.33 -10.86 4.47
N ASN A 5 8.66 -10.77 4.38
CA ASN A 5 9.30 -9.99 3.32
C ASN A 5 9.14 -10.71 1.98
N ARG A 6 9.01 -9.96 0.90
CA ARG A 6 8.94 -10.49 -0.46
C ARG A 6 9.95 -9.77 -1.35
N ILE A 7 10.56 -10.54 -2.25
CA ILE A 7 11.37 -10.02 -3.34
C ILE A 7 10.78 -10.63 -4.60
N GLY A 8 10.20 -9.79 -5.46
CA GLY A 8 9.77 -10.19 -6.80
C GLY A 8 10.89 -9.89 -7.78
N ILE A 9 11.15 -10.81 -8.72
CA ILE A 9 12.15 -10.61 -9.77
C ILE A 9 11.57 -11.10 -11.09
N VAL A 10 11.73 -10.31 -12.14
CA VAL A 10 11.44 -10.66 -13.52
C VAL A 10 12.64 -10.30 -14.37
N ILE A 11 13.06 -11.24 -15.22
CA ILE A 11 14.02 -10.98 -16.29
C ILE A 11 13.22 -10.45 -17.48
N LYS A 12 13.32 -9.15 -17.75
CA LYS A 12 12.65 -8.50 -18.89
C LYS A 12 13.36 -8.82 -20.20
N GLU A 13 14.68 -8.95 -20.15
CA GLU A 13 15.55 -9.34 -21.26
C GLU A 13 16.72 -10.15 -20.72
N GLY A 14 17.01 -11.32 -21.27
CA GLY A 14 18.06 -12.23 -20.77
C GLY A 14 18.74 -13.09 -21.82
N GLY A 15 18.70 -12.66 -23.09
CA GLY A 15 19.22 -13.43 -24.23
C GLY A 15 18.16 -14.25 -24.96
N GLN A 16 18.50 -14.64 -26.19
CA GLN A 16 17.56 -15.30 -27.12
C GLN A 16 18.06 -16.66 -27.65
N LYS A 17 19.37 -16.94 -27.52
CA LYS A 17 20.00 -18.16 -28.05
C LYS A 17 21.03 -18.70 -27.06
N SER A 18 21.08 -20.01 -26.89
CA SER A 18 21.99 -20.67 -25.93
C SER A 18 23.46 -20.67 -26.35
N ASN A 19 23.74 -20.44 -27.65
CA ASN A 19 25.08 -20.46 -28.22
C ASN A 19 25.63 -19.06 -28.54
N ILE A 20 24.95 -18.00 -28.10
CA ILE A 20 25.41 -16.61 -28.25
C ILE A 20 25.45 -15.98 -26.87
N THR A 21 26.61 -15.43 -26.49
CA THR A 21 26.74 -14.68 -25.24
C THR A 21 25.81 -13.48 -25.25
N THR A 22 24.94 -13.36 -24.25
CA THR A 22 24.04 -12.22 -24.07
C THR A 22 24.84 -10.96 -23.73
N PRO A 23 24.80 -9.88 -24.55
CA PRO A 23 25.55 -8.66 -24.27
C PRO A 23 24.87 -7.75 -23.24
N HIS A 24 23.56 -7.90 -23.03
CA HIS A 24 22.76 -7.06 -22.14
C HIS A 24 21.59 -7.84 -21.53
N THR A 25 21.34 -7.62 -20.24
CA THR A 25 20.24 -8.24 -19.50
C THR A 25 19.53 -7.14 -18.71
N THR A 26 18.20 -7.10 -18.79
CA THR A 26 17.36 -6.21 -17.98
C THR A 26 16.59 -7.03 -16.95
N ILE A 27 16.75 -6.68 -15.67
CA ILE A 27 16.01 -7.28 -14.57
C ILE A 27 15.16 -6.19 -13.91
N GLU A 28 13.89 -6.49 -13.71
CA GLU A 28 12.98 -5.70 -12.88
C GLU A 28 12.80 -6.44 -11.56
N TYR A 29 13.01 -5.77 -10.42
CA TYR A 29 12.79 -6.35 -9.12
C TYR A 29 11.99 -5.42 -8.22
N SER A 30 11.22 -6.01 -7.32
CA SER A 30 10.44 -5.30 -6.30
C SER A 30 10.74 -5.86 -4.92
N ILE A 31 10.69 -4.99 -3.91
CA ILE A 31 10.93 -5.35 -2.52
C ILE A 31 9.72 -4.92 -1.72
N ARG A 32 9.19 -5.85 -0.92
CA ARG A 32 8.09 -5.59 -0.01
C ARG A 32 8.46 -6.03 1.39
N THR A 33 8.30 -5.12 2.35
CA THR A 33 8.56 -5.33 3.78
C THR A 33 7.45 -4.67 4.60
N ARG A 34 7.45 -4.89 5.91
CA ARG A 34 6.47 -4.27 6.83
C ARG A 34 6.67 -2.76 6.95
N THR A 35 7.92 -2.30 6.94
CA THR A 35 8.27 -0.88 7.13
C THR A 35 9.19 -0.38 6.03
N LEU A 36 9.14 0.91 5.74
CA LEU A 36 10.01 1.58 4.77
C LEU A 36 11.50 1.45 5.17
N LYS A 37 11.80 1.51 6.46
CA LYS A 37 13.16 1.31 6.98
C LYS A 37 13.72 -0.06 6.61
N GLU A 38 12.92 -1.11 6.76
CA GLU A 38 13.31 -2.46 6.35
C GLU A 38 13.43 -2.59 4.83
N ALA A 39 12.56 -1.94 4.06
CA ALA A 39 12.63 -1.94 2.60
C ALA A 39 13.95 -1.36 2.11
N LYS A 40 14.36 -0.21 2.67
CA LYS A 40 15.64 0.45 2.35
C LYS A 40 16.82 -0.43 2.70
N SER A 41 16.83 -1.04 3.89
CA SER A 41 17.89 -1.98 4.29
C SER A 41 17.97 -3.20 3.36
N MET A 42 16.81 -3.74 2.95
CA MET A 42 16.76 -4.87 2.03
C MET A 42 17.20 -4.48 0.62
N LYS A 43 16.85 -3.28 0.12
CA LYS A 43 17.30 -2.75 -1.17
C LYS A 43 18.82 -2.77 -1.27
N THR A 44 19.52 -2.24 -0.27
CA THR A 44 21.00 -2.28 -0.22
C THR A 44 21.54 -3.70 -0.31
N ARG A 45 20.92 -4.67 0.37
CA ARG A 45 21.37 -6.07 0.34
C ARG A 45 21.17 -6.73 -1.02
N VAL A 46 20.02 -6.49 -1.65
CA VAL A 46 19.69 -7.01 -2.99
C VAL A 46 20.63 -6.40 -4.04
N GLU A 47 20.84 -5.08 -3.99
CA GLU A 47 21.78 -4.39 -4.89
C GLU A 47 23.22 -4.88 -4.72
N ASN A 48 23.65 -5.19 -3.50
CA ASN A 48 24.96 -5.79 -3.25
C ASN A 48 25.10 -7.18 -3.90
N CYS A 49 24.02 -7.98 -3.96
CA CYS A 49 24.05 -9.25 -4.70
C CYS A 49 24.25 -9.01 -6.20
N PHE A 50 23.54 -8.04 -6.78
CA PHE A 50 23.70 -7.68 -8.20
C PHE A 50 25.10 -7.13 -8.50
N ARG A 51 25.64 -6.27 -7.63
CA ARG A 51 27.02 -5.76 -7.73
C ARG A 51 28.05 -6.89 -7.60
N GLY A 52 27.83 -7.84 -6.70
CA GLY A 52 28.67 -9.01 -6.55
C GLY A 52 28.70 -9.90 -7.80
N ALA A 53 27.54 -10.12 -8.42
CA ALA A 53 27.44 -10.85 -9.69
C ALA A 53 28.18 -10.12 -10.82
N ALA A 54 27.95 -8.80 -10.95
CA ALA A 54 28.62 -7.97 -11.95
C ALA A 54 30.16 -8.03 -11.79
N LEU A 55 30.65 -7.92 -10.55
CA LEU A 55 32.07 -8.06 -10.25
C LEU A 55 32.62 -9.44 -10.66
N ALA A 56 31.92 -10.52 -10.30
CA ALA A 56 32.36 -11.88 -10.58
C ALA A 56 32.42 -12.20 -12.08
N THR A 57 31.56 -11.58 -12.89
CA THR A 57 31.50 -11.81 -14.35
C THR A 57 32.24 -10.75 -15.18
N GLY A 58 32.82 -9.72 -14.54
CA GLY A 58 33.43 -8.59 -15.24
C GLY A 58 32.43 -7.70 -16.00
N CYS A 59 31.16 -7.73 -15.59
CA CYS A 59 30.09 -6.90 -16.16
C CYS A 59 29.91 -5.60 -15.36
N GLU A 60 29.18 -4.66 -15.94
CA GLU A 60 28.67 -3.47 -15.24
C GLU A 60 27.22 -3.69 -14.79
N VAL A 61 26.82 -3.05 -13.70
CA VAL A 61 25.42 -2.97 -13.28
C VAL A 61 25.02 -1.54 -12.99
N VAL A 62 23.88 -1.13 -13.55
CA VAL A 62 23.26 0.19 -13.34
C VAL A 62 21.88 -0.01 -12.73
N PHE A 63 21.58 0.76 -11.69
CA PHE A 63 20.28 0.75 -11.02
C PHE A 63 19.47 1.96 -11.46
N LYS A 64 18.19 1.74 -11.79
CA LYS A 64 17.24 2.80 -12.13
C LYS A 64 15.95 2.56 -11.36
N ASP A 65 15.48 3.56 -10.64
CA ASP A 65 14.18 3.51 -10.00
C ASP A 65 13.08 3.64 -11.08
N VAL A 66 12.13 2.72 -11.05
CA VAL A 66 11.01 2.65 -12.02
C VAL A 66 9.72 3.27 -11.48
N MET A 67 9.64 3.47 -10.17
CA MET A 67 8.51 4.07 -9.46
C MET A 67 8.96 4.69 -8.14
N ASP A 68 8.13 5.57 -7.59
CA ASP A 68 8.34 6.10 -6.25
C ASP A 68 8.17 5.03 -5.17
N VAL A 69 8.88 5.22 -4.05
CA VAL A 69 8.86 4.27 -2.94
C VAL A 69 7.63 4.48 -2.07
N TYR A 70 6.82 3.44 -1.91
CA TYR A 70 5.68 3.46 -1.00
C TYR A 70 6.13 3.25 0.45
N ALA A 71 5.68 4.13 1.33
CA ALA A 71 5.91 3.99 2.76
C ALA A 71 4.91 3.00 3.39
N ASP A 72 5.23 2.49 4.57
CA ASP A 72 4.26 1.77 5.39
C ASP A 72 3.12 2.68 5.84
N LEU A 73 1.90 2.13 5.86
CA LEU A 73 0.70 2.87 6.25
C LEU A 73 0.63 3.05 7.77
N ARG A 74 0.54 4.31 8.21
CA ARG A 74 0.32 4.71 9.61
C ARG A 74 -1.13 5.13 9.80
N SER A 75 -2.01 4.18 10.10
CA SER A 75 -3.42 4.46 10.33
C SER A 75 -3.64 5.19 11.66
N ASN A 76 -4.34 6.31 11.61
CA ASN A 76 -4.76 7.09 12.77
C ASN A 76 -6.02 6.46 13.39
N GLU A 77 -5.93 6.05 14.66
CA GLU A 77 -6.97 5.24 15.32
C GLU A 77 -8.27 6.02 15.52
N THR A 78 -8.18 7.29 15.89
CA THR A 78 -9.34 8.18 16.07
C THR A 78 -10.04 8.40 14.72
N LEU A 79 -9.30 8.69 13.63
CA LEU A 79 -9.89 8.81 12.29
C LEU A 79 -10.59 7.50 11.86
N CYS A 80 -9.96 6.34 12.08
CA CYS A 80 -10.58 5.06 11.80
C CYS A 80 -11.89 4.88 12.59
N THR A 81 -11.88 5.23 13.88
CA THR A 81 -13.03 5.11 14.77
C THR A 81 -14.17 6.03 14.32
N GLU A 82 -13.88 7.31 14.07
CA GLU A 82 -14.88 8.27 13.60
C GLU A 82 -15.48 7.89 12.26
N PHE A 83 -14.66 7.38 11.33
CA PHE A 83 -15.15 6.85 10.06
C PHE A 83 -16.07 5.65 10.25
N THR A 84 -15.66 4.66 11.06
CA THR A 84 -16.50 3.48 11.31
C THR A 84 -17.81 3.81 12.03
N SER A 85 -17.79 4.78 12.96
CA SER A 85 -19.02 5.28 13.60
C SER A 85 -19.94 5.95 12.59
N ALA A 86 -19.40 6.82 11.72
CA ALA A 86 -20.18 7.49 10.69
C ALA A 86 -20.81 6.47 9.71
N MET A 87 -20.06 5.43 9.33
CA MET A 87 -20.60 4.36 8.48
C MET A 87 -21.70 3.56 9.19
N SER A 88 -21.55 3.28 10.49
CA SER A 88 -22.60 2.62 11.27
C SER A 88 -23.89 3.43 11.34
N GLU A 89 -23.80 4.76 11.45
CA GLU A 89 -24.98 5.65 11.43
C GLU A 89 -25.69 5.64 10.06
N LEU A 90 -24.94 5.41 8.98
CA LEU A 90 -25.48 5.20 7.63
C LEU A 90 -26.05 3.79 7.40
N GLY A 91 -26.01 2.93 8.42
CA GLY A 91 -26.49 1.54 8.36
C GLY A 91 -25.52 0.56 7.70
N GLU A 92 -24.26 0.96 7.50
CA GLU A 92 -23.21 0.13 6.91
C GLU A 92 -22.36 -0.54 8.00
N LEU A 93 -22.10 -1.84 7.85
CA LEU A 93 -21.27 -2.58 8.80
C LEU A 93 -19.79 -2.39 8.45
N TYR A 94 -19.10 -1.57 9.24
CA TYR A 94 -17.67 -1.37 9.16
C TYR A 94 -16.99 -1.81 10.46
N HIS A 95 -15.78 -2.35 10.32
CA HIS A 95 -14.94 -2.72 11.45
C HIS A 95 -13.67 -1.87 11.44
N ASN A 96 -13.34 -1.27 12.59
CA ASN A 96 -12.03 -0.68 12.78
C ASN A 96 -11.03 -1.82 12.96
N ASP A 97 -10.33 -2.15 11.88
CA ASP A 97 -9.43 -3.30 11.82
C ASP A 97 -7.95 -2.89 11.78
N ILE A 98 -7.62 -1.84 12.54
CA ILE A 98 -6.25 -1.34 12.66
C ILE A 98 -5.30 -2.42 13.19
N ALA A 99 -5.81 -3.37 13.97
CA ALA A 99 -5.03 -4.46 14.58
C ALA A 99 -4.68 -5.59 13.59
N SER A 100 -5.54 -5.96 12.64
CA SER A 100 -5.21 -7.01 11.67
C SER A 100 -4.24 -6.55 10.58
N ASN A 101 -4.11 -5.22 10.41
CA ASN A 101 -3.25 -4.59 9.41
C ASN A 101 -3.57 -5.03 7.96
N THR A 102 -4.83 -5.39 7.69
CA THR A 102 -5.29 -5.83 6.37
C THR A 102 -5.05 -4.75 5.31
N ALA A 103 -5.37 -3.49 5.59
CA ALA A 103 -5.16 -2.38 4.66
C ALA A 103 -3.67 -2.16 4.28
N ALA A 104 -2.74 -2.33 5.23
CA ALA A 104 -1.31 -2.21 4.95
C ALA A 104 -0.78 -3.35 4.04
N SER A 105 -1.58 -4.41 3.85
CA SER A 105 -1.23 -5.57 3.02
C SER A 105 -1.52 -5.39 1.53
N PHE A 106 -1.98 -4.22 1.07
CA PHE A 106 -2.17 -3.93 -0.37
C PHE A 106 -1.02 -3.14 -1.02
N GLY A 107 -0.31 -2.32 -0.25
CA GLY A 107 0.78 -1.47 -0.77
C GLY A 107 0.22 -0.27 -1.55
N THR A 108 0.16 0.89 -0.91
CA THR A 108 -0.46 2.11 -1.43
C THR A 108 0.41 3.32 -1.11
N ASP A 109 0.41 4.30 -2.01
CA ASP A 109 0.99 5.63 -1.83
C ASP A 109 0.33 6.45 -0.69
N MET A 110 -0.88 6.06 -0.25
CA MET A 110 -1.47 6.61 0.99
C MET A 110 -0.56 6.39 2.20
N GLY A 111 0.29 5.36 2.17
CA GLY A 111 1.37 5.20 3.13
C GLY A 111 2.26 6.43 3.21
N ASN A 112 2.65 7.02 2.09
CA ASN A 112 3.47 8.24 2.08
C ASN A 112 2.75 9.44 2.71
N VAL A 113 1.45 9.61 2.42
CA VAL A 113 0.62 10.68 3.01
C VAL A 113 0.52 10.52 4.53
N SER A 114 0.41 9.28 5.01
CA SER A 114 0.31 8.97 6.44
C SER A 114 1.55 9.30 7.27
N HIS A 115 2.68 9.62 6.64
CA HIS A 115 3.89 10.12 7.33
C HIS A 115 3.93 11.65 7.42
N VAL A 116 3.00 12.37 6.76
CA VAL A 116 2.99 13.83 6.67
C VAL A 116 1.80 14.43 7.41
N VAL A 117 0.63 13.78 7.36
CA VAL A 117 -0.61 14.26 7.99
C VAL A 117 -1.42 13.11 8.60
N PRO A 118 -2.30 13.40 9.60
CA PRO A 118 -3.24 12.41 10.10
C PRO A 118 -4.02 11.75 8.96
N THR A 119 -3.99 10.42 8.92
CA THR A 119 -4.43 9.65 7.75
C THR A 119 -5.05 8.33 8.18
N PHE A 120 -6.02 7.84 7.42
CA PHE A 120 -6.46 6.46 7.43
C PHE A 120 -6.64 5.96 5.99
N HIS A 121 -6.77 4.64 5.81
CA HIS A 121 -7.07 4.05 4.51
C HIS A 121 -8.32 3.16 4.61
N GLY A 122 -9.48 3.78 4.43
CA GLY A 122 -10.77 3.10 4.44
C GLY A 122 -10.96 2.22 3.21
N LEU A 123 -11.32 0.95 3.43
CA LEU A 123 -11.69 0.02 2.36
C LEU A 123 -13.21 -0.17 2.40
N PHE A 124 -13.88 -0.06 1.25
CA PHE A 124 -15.28 -0.44 1.11
C PHE A 124 -15.40 -1.67 0.23
N ALA A 125 -16.36 -2.54 0.56
CA ALA A 125 -16.57 -3.77 -0.17
C ALA A 125 -17.40 -3.52 -1.44
N ILE A 126 -16.97 -4.12 -2.54
CA ILE A 126 -17.78 -4.34 -3.73
C ILE A 126 -18.07 -5.84 -3.75
N ALA A 127 -19.35 -6.19 -3.79
CA ALA A 127 -19.76 -7.59 -3.82
C ALA A 127 -19.26 -8.24 -5.12
N ALA A 128 -18.51 -9.32 -4.97
CA ALA A 128 -17.83 -10.00 -6.07
C ALA A 128 -17.93 -11.51 -5.87
N GLU A 129 -18.07 -12.26 -6.95
CA GLU A 129 -18.02 -13.72 -6.90
C GLU A 129 -16.59 -14.24 -6.70
N ARG A 130 -16.47 -15.53 -6.36
CA ARG A 130 -15.16 -16.14 -6.15
C ARG A 130 -14.35 -16.11 -7.46
N GLY A 131 -13.23 -15.40 -7.44
CA GLY A 131 -12.35 -15.24 -8.60
C GLY A 131 -12.41 -13.83 -9.20
N GLU A 132 -13.47 -13.07 -8.91
CA GLU A 132 -13.61 -11.68 -9.28
C GLU A 132 -12.86 -10.80 -8.27
N ALA A 133 -11.53 -10.83 -8.30
CA ALA A 133 -10.68 -10.08 -7.37
C ALA A 133 -10.14 -8.79 -7.99
N ASN A 134 -9.65 -7.86 -7.15
CA ASN A 134 -8.88 -6.70 -7.61
C ASN A 134 -7.83 -7.09 -8.66
N HIS A 135 -7.63 -6.24 -9.66
CA HIS A 135 -6.74 -6.47 -10.82
C HIS A 135 -7.20 -7.55 -11.81
N THR A 136 -8.49 -7.86 -11.86
CA THR A 136 -9.08 -8.71 -12.90
C THR A 136 -10.04 -7.94 -13.82
N PRO A 137 -10.21 -8.37 -15.09
CA PRO A 137 -11.25 -7.82 -15.96
C PRO A 137 -12.66 -7.95 -15.36
N ASP A 138 -12.95 -9.04 -14.65
CA ASP A 138 -14.26 -9.24 -14.01
C ASP A 138 -14.52 -8.23 -12.91
N PHE A 139 -13.51 -7.90 -12.10
CA PHE A 139 -13.64 -6.85 -11.08
C PHE A 139 -13.92 -5.47 -11.71
N THR A 140 -13.38 -5.21 -12.90
CA THR A 140 -13.68 -3.97 -13.64
C THR A 140 -15.16 -3.88 -14.01
N ARG A 141 -15.77 -5.00 -14.41
CA ARG A 141 -17.19 -5.08 -14.77
C ARG A 141 -18.11 -4.86 -13.56
N ILE A 142 -17.76 -5.40 -12.39
CA ILE A 142 -18.59 -5.23 -11.19
C ILE A 142 -18.39 -3.85 -10.53
N ALA A 143 -17.20 -3.25 -10.66
CA ALA A 143 -16.90 -1.96 -10.04
C ALA A 143 -17.70 -0.78 -10.65
N ILE A 144 -18.32 -0.98 -11.81
CA ILE A 144 -19.20 0.00 -12.47
C ILE A 144 -20.69 -0.24 -12.18
N SER A 145 -21.05 -1.18 -11.30
CA SER A 145 -22.45 -1.48 -10.99
C SER A 145 -23.08 -0.39 -10.11
N ASP A 146 -24.42 -0.33 -10.10
CA ASP A 146 -25.17 0.60 -9.26
C ASP A 146 -24.93 0.32 -7.76
N GLU A 147 -24.75 -0.95 -7.38
CA GLU A 147 -24.41 -1.36 -6.02
C GLU A 147 -23.00 -0.88 -5.63
N ALA A 148 -22.01 -1.04 -6.51
CA ALA A 148 -20.65 -0.54 -6.27
C ALA A 148 -20.64 0.98 -6.12
N TYR A 149 -21.40 1.68 -6.97
CA TYR A 149 -21.59 3.13 -6.88
C TYR A 149 -22.25 3.53 -5.56
N LYS A 150 -23.31 2.83 -5.13
CA LYS A 150 -23.98 3.09 -3.85
C LYS A 150 -23.02 2.92 -2.68
N SER A 151 -22.22 1.85 -2.66
CA SER A 151 -21.18 1.65 -1.64
C SER A 151 -20.16 2.78 -1.63
N ALA A 152 -19.70 3.22 -2.81
CA ALA A 152 -18.76 4.34 -2.93
C ALA A 152 -19.36 5.65 -2.40
N ILE A 153 -20.64 5.92 -2.68
CA ILE A 153 -21.35 7.10 -2.15
C ILE A 153 -21.50 7.03 -0.63
N ASN A 154 -21.80 5.86 -0.07
CA ASN A 154 -21.88 5.71 1.38
C ASN A 154 -20.51 5.91 2.04
N ALA A 155 -19.43 5.35 1.48
CA ALA A 155 -18.07 5.61 1.94
C ALA A 155 -17.70 7.10 1.85
N ALA A 156 -18.08 7.79 0.77
CA ALA A 156 -17.87 9.22 0.61
C ALA A 156 -18.61 10.05 1.68
N LYS A 157 -19.86 9.68 2.00
CA LYS A 157 -20.62 10.30 3.11
C LYS A 157 -19.94 10.07 4.46
N GLY A 158 -19.45 8.85 4.72
CA GLY A 158 -18.68 8.54 5.92
C GLY A 158 -17.45 9.45 6.05
N MET A 159 -16.65 9.57 4.98
CA MET A 159 -15.50 10.49 4.95
C MET A 159 -15.89 11.94 5.20
N ALA A 160 -17.01 12.40 4.61
CA ALA A 160 -17.50 13.76 4.80
C ALA A 160 -17.93 14.02 6.26
N ILE A 161 -18.61 13.07 6.89
CA ILE A 161 -19.00 13.16 8.31
C ILE A 161 -17.75 13.18 9.20
N THR A 162 -16.77 12.30 8.95
CA THR A 162 -15.50 12.29 9.69
C THR A 162 -14.75 13.62 9.55
N GLY A 163 -14.65 14.15 8.33
CA GLY A 163 -14.02 15.45 8.08
C GLY A 163 -14.78 16.60 8.75
N TRP A 164 -16.11 16.56 8.75
CA TRP A 164 -16.93 17.54 9.47
C TRP A 164 -16.71 17.47 10.98
N LYS A 165 -16.68 16.27 11.58
CA LYS A 165 -16.38 16.10 13.01
C LYS A 165 -15.03 16.67 13.39
N PHE A 166 -13.99 16.44 12.57
CA PHE A 166 -12.68 17.06 12.78
C PHE A 166 -12.75 18.60 12.78
N LEU A 167 -13.61 19.21 11.96
CA LEU A 167 -13.75 20.67 11.88
C LEU A 167 -14.67 21.27 12.94
N ALA A 168 -15.61 20.49 13.47
CA ALA A 168 -16.71 20.97 14.31
C ALA A 168 -16.57 20.57 15.79
N ASP A 169 -15.72 19.59 16.12
CA ASP A 169 -15.49 19.10 17.47
C ASP A 169 -14.00 19.16 17.82
N ASP A 170 -13.63 20.14 18.65
CA ASP A 170 -12.24 20.37 19.07
C ASP A 170 -11.64 19.15 19.78
N SER A 171 -12.45 18.36 20.50
CA SER A 171 -11.97 17.18 21.23
C SER A 171 -11.60 16.03 20.28
N VAL A 172 -12.36 15.88 19.19
CA VAL A 172 -12.04 14.93 18.11
C VAL A 172 -10.79 15.37 17.37
N ALA A 173 -10.68 16.67 17.05
CA ALA A 173 -9.50 17.23 16.39
C ALA A 173 -8.23 17.03 17.21
N GLU A 174 -8.27 17.34 18.51
CA GLU A 174 -7.15 17.15 19.43
C GLU A 174 -6.72 15.68 19.51
N SER A 175 -7.69 14.76 19.62
CA SER A 175 -7.42 13.31 19.67
C SER A 175 -6.74 12.80 18.37
N ILE A 176 -7.21 13.26 17.21
CA ILE A 176 -6.61 12.92 15.90
C ILE A 176 -5.17 13.43 15.80
N LEU A 177 -4.89 14.64 16.28
CA LEU A 177 -3.55 15.22 16.26
C LEU A 177 -2.62 14.47 17.22
N LEU A 178 -3.08 14.14 18.43
CA LEU A 178 -2.32 13.34 19.41
C LEU A 178 -1.98 11.94 18.88
N ASP A 179 -2.92 11.27 18.21
CA ASP A 179 -2.65 10.00 17.53
C ASP A 179 -1.52 10.10 16.51
N PHE A 180 -1.55 11.17 15.71
CA PHE A 180 -0.54 11.39 14.69
C PHE A 180 0.85 11.70 15.29
N GLU A 181 0.92 12.48 16.36
CA GLU A 181 2.16 12.75 17.09
C GLU A 181 2.77 11.45 17.65
N ARG A 182 1.93 10.58 18.24
CA ARG A 182 2.36 9.27 18.75
C ARG A 182 2.91 8.38 17.64
N LEU A 183 2.25 8.32 16.48
CA LEU A 183 2.69 7.55 15.33
C LEU A 183 4.00 8.09 14.71
N SER A 184 4.21 9.40 14.79
CA SER A 184 5.40 10.08 14.26
C SER A 184 6.67 9.79 15.06
N GLN A 185 6.54 9.32 16.30
CA GLN A 185 7.65 8.93 17.17
C GLN A 185 8.15 7.49 16.94
N LEU A 186 7.44 6.69 16.13
CA LEU A 186 7.76 5.30 15.79
C LEU A 186 8.60 5.20 14.50
#